data_AF-A0A6S7EU60-F1
#
_entry.id   AF-A0A6S7EU60-F1
#
_cell.length_a   1.000
_cell.length_b   1.000
_cell.length_c   1.000
_cell.angle_alpha   90.00
_cell.angle_beta   90.00
_cell.angle_gamma   90.00
#
_symmetry.space_group_name_H-M   'P 1'
#
loop_
_entity.id
_entity.type
_entity.pdbx_description
1 polymer ?
#
loop_
_entity_poly.entity_id
_entity_poly.type
_entity_poly.pdbx_seq_one_letter_code
_entity_poly.pdbx_strand_id
1 'polypeptide(L)'
;MREFLIWAADMAFQTAYALVYVLPLVCAVGIAVHVWPRRFGVLGSSASRTGFAIVMAAVWLLAVVGGGLLFYVSQNYSREHGFVLIALIAYMAPSLILSLIGLILRYKTRARSGEDD
;
A
#
# COMPACT_ATOMS: atom_id res chain seq x y z
N MET A 1 -12.99 9.71 -25.07
CA MET A 1 -11.72 9.77 -24.30
C MET A 1 -11.92 10.44 -22.94
N ARG A 2 -12.55 11.61 -22.88
CA ARG A 2 -12.91 12.34 -21.64
C ARG A 2 -13.78 11.53 -20.66
N GLU A 3 -14.89 10.98 -21.15
CA GLU A 3 -15.84 10.19 -20.33
C GLU A 3 -15.23 8.89 -19.82
N PHE A 4 -14.33 8.28 -20.59
CA PHE A 4 -13.63 7.06 -20.19
C PHE A 4 -12.66 7.31 -19.02
N LEU A 5 -11.97 8.45 -19.02
CA LEU A 5 -11.08 8.89 -17.94
C LEU A 5 -11.85 9.18 -16.64
N ILE A 6 -13.03 9.81 -16.76
CA ILE A 6 -13.90 10.09 -15.61
C ILE A 6 -14.46 8.79 -15.04
N TRP A 7 -14.93 7.87 -15.89
CA TRP A 7 -15.40 6.56 -15.47
C TRP A 7 -14.29 5.72 -14.81
N ALA A 8 -13.07 5.76 -15.35
CA ALA A 8 -11.92 5.09 -14.74
C ALA A 8 -11.55 5.69 -13.38
N ALA A 9 -11.66 7.02 -13.22
CA ALA A 9 -11.44 7.68 -11.93
C ALA A 9 -12.51 7.30 -10.90
N ASP A 10 -13.77 7.17 -11.30
CA ASP A 10 -14.88 6.77 -10.42
C ASP A 10 -14.75 5.29 -9.98
N MET A 11 -14.41 4.39 -10.92
CA MET A 11 -14.05 3.00 -10.63
C MET A 11 -12.84 2.88 -9.71
N ALA A 12 -11.81 3.71 -9.92
CA ALA A 12 -10.66 3.79 -9.03
C ALA A 12 -11.07 4.26 -7.62
N PHE A 13 -12.06 5.14 -7.51
CA PHE A 13 -12.61 5.58 -6.22
C PHE A 13 -13.34 4.47 -5.48
N GLN A 14 -14.22 3.74 -6.16
CA GLN A 14 -14.96 2.65 -5.54
C GLN A 14 -14.04 1.52 -5.11
N THR A 15 -13.06 1.17 -5.94
CA THR A 15 -12.05 0.17 -5.59
C THR A 15 -11.13 0.66 -4.47
N ALA A 16 -10.72 1.92 -4.47
CA ALA A 16 -9.99 2.51 -3.36
C ALA A 16 -10.78 2.42 -2.05
N TYR A 17 -12.08 2.73 -2.07
CA TYR A 17 -12.98 2.62 -0.91
C TYR A 17 -13.08 1.18 -0.35
N ALA A 18 -13.18 0.17 -1.22
CA ALA A 18 -13.17 -1.22 -0.78
C ALA A 18 -11.81 -1.62 -0.18
N LEU A 19 -10.73 -1.08 -0.74
CA LEU A 19 -9.36 -1.34 -0.29
C LEU A 19 -8.97 -0.59 0.98
N VAL A 20 -9.71 0.46 1.40
CA VAL A 20 -9.47 1.26 2.62
C VAL A 20 -9.31 0.39 3.86
N TYR A 21 -10.10 -0.67 3.99
CA TYR A 21 -10.04 -1.55 5.16
C TYR A 21 -9.11 -2.73 4.93
N VAL A 22 -9.02 -3.21 3.69
CA VAL A 22 -8.28 -4.43 3.34
C VAL A 22 -6.78 -4.17 3.35
N LEU A 23 -6.31 -3.08 2.73
CA LEU A 23 -4.88 -2.72 2.65
C LEU A 23 -4.20 -2.60 4.01
N PRO A 24 -4.69 -1.77 4.96
CA PRO A 24 -4.04 -1.67 6.27
C PRO A 24 -4.11 -2.97 7.07
N LEU A 25 -5.18 -3.77 6.93
CA LEU A 25 -5.26 -5.10 7.54
C LEU A 25 -4.19 -6.04 6.97
N VAL A 26 -4.04 -6.09 5.65
CA VAL A 26 -3.00 -6.89 4.99
C VAL A 26 -1.62 -6.42 5.42
N CYS A 27 -1.39 -5.11 5.53
CA CYS A 27 -0.14 -4.57 6.03
C CYS A 27 0.11 -4.97 7.49
N ALA A 28 -0.89 -4.87 8.36
CA ALA A 28 -0.79 -5.25 9.78
C ALA A 28 -0.50 -6.75 9.94
N VAL A 29 -1.16 -7.60 9.17
CA VAL A 29 -0.90 -9.05 9.13
C VAL A 29 0.53 -9.33 8.65
N GLY A 30 0.99 -8.64 7.60
CA GLY A 30 2.36 -8.76 7.10
C GLY A 30 3.41 -8.38 8.14
N ILE A 31 3.17 -7.31 8.92
CA ILE A 31 4.01 -6.92 10.06
C ILE A 31 3.98 -7.98 11.15
N ALA A 32 2.80 -8.47 11.55
CA ALA A 32 2.65 -9.46 12.61
C ALA A 32 3.40 -10.76 12.28
N VAL A 33 3.31 -11.21 11.03
CA VAL A 33 4.07 -12.35 10.50
C VAL A 33 5.58 -12.07 10.53
N HIS A 34 6.00 -10.83 10.25
CA HIS A 34 7.40 -10.43 10.32
C HIS A 34 7.98 -10.40 11.74
N VAL A 35 7.18 -9.97 12.72
CA VAL A 35 7.58 -9.83 14.13
C VAL A 35 7.54 -11.18 14.85
N TRP A 36 6.56 -12.03 14.54
CA TRP A 36 6.36 -13.31 15.23
C TRP A 36 6.39 -14.53 14.30
N PRO A 37 7.46 -14.77 13.54
CA PRO A 37 7.49 -15.82 12.53
C PRO A 37 7.21 -17.21 13.10
N ARG A 38 7.63 -17.48 14.35
CA ARG A 38 7.39 -18.76 15.04
C ARG A 38 5.93 -19.04 15.40
N ARG A 39 5.06 -18.02 15.52
CA ARG A 39 3.63 -18.22 15.82
C ARG A 39 2.79 -18.51 14.58
N PHE A 40 3.29 -18.19 13.39
CA PHE A 40 2.53 -18.25 12.15
C PHE A 40 2.91 -19.44 11.24
N GLY A 41 3.76 -20.35 11.71
CA GLY A 41 4.09 -21.60 11.00
C GLY A 41 4.57 -21.34 9.56
N VAL A 42 3.82 -21.85 8.57
CA VAL A 42 4.11 -21.73 7.13
C VAL A 42 4.17 -20.27 6.65
N LEU A 43 3.36 -19.38 7.24
CA LEU A 43 3.36 -17.95 6.93
C LEU A 43 4.62 -17.24 7.46
N GLY A 44 5.31 -17.81 8.45
CA GLY A 44 6.61 -17.31 8.94
C GLY A 44 7.80 -17.64 8.05
N SER A 45 7.60 -18.43 6.99
CA SER A 45 8.65 -18.81 6.03
C SER A 45 9.26 -17.62 5.29
N SER A 46 10.50 -17.76 4.81
CA SER A 46 11.18 -16.70 4.05
C SER A 46 10.43 -16.33 2.76
N ALA A 47 9.77 -17.30 2.12
CA ALA A 47 8.96 -17.11 0.92
C ALA A 47 7.72 -16.25 1.21
N SER A 48 6.99 -16.57 2.28
CA SER A 48 5.82 -15.79 2.72
C SER A 48 6.21 -14.37 3.13
N ARG A 49 7.29 -14.20 3.90
CA ARG A 49 7.83 -12.88 4.28
C ARG A 49 8.27 -12.05 3.06
N THR A 50 8.71 -12.70 1.99
CA THR A 50 9.04 -12.05 0.71
C THR A 50 7.78 -11.64 -0.04
N GLY A 51 6.77 -12.50 -0.09
CA GLY A 51 5.44 -12.18 -0.64
C GLY A 51 4.81 -10.97 0.03
N PHE A 52 4.81 -10.92 1.37
CA PHE A 52 4.30 -9.76 2.10
C PHE A 52 5.07 -8.48 1.75
N ALA A 53 6.40 -8.52 1.63
CA ALA A 53 7.16 -7.34 1.23
C ALA A 53 6.89 -6.89 -0.21
N ILE A 54 6.60 -7.80 -1.14
CA ILE A 54 6.16 -7.45 -2.50
C ILE A 54 4.80 -6.75 -2.43
N VAL A 55 3.86 -7.27 -1.63
CA VAL A 55 2.56 -6.63 -1.41
C VAL A 55 2.75 -5.23 -0.82
N MET A 56 3.60 -5.08 0.20
CA MET A 56 3.94 -3.79 0.79
C MET A 56 4.48 -2.81 -0.26
N ALA A 57 5.38 -3.23 -1.15
CA ALA A 57 5.89 -2.41 -2.24
C ALA A 57 4.80 -2.08 -3.28
N ALA A 58 3.89 -3.00 -3.57
CA ALA A 58 2.76 -2.77 -4.47
C ALA A 58 1.81 -1.69 -3.93
N VAL A 59 1.64 -1.56 -2.60
CA VAL A 59 0.89 -0.45 -1.99
C VAL A 59 1.48 0.91 -2.35
N TRP A 60 2.81 1.03 -2.36
CA TRP A 60 3.49 2.26 -2.77
C TRP A 60 3.27 2.57 -4.25
N LEU A 61 3.37 1.57 -5.13
CA LEU A 61 3.06 1.72 -6.54
C LEU A 61 1.63 2.19 -6.76
N LEU A 62 0.66 1.59 -6.06
CA LEU A 62 -0.75 1.98 -6.13
C LEU A 62 -0.95 3.44 -5.68
N ALA A 63 -0.29 3.86 -4.59
CA ALA A 63 -0.36 5.23 -4.10
C ALA A 63 0.21 6.24 -5.10
N VAL A 64 1.33 5.91 -5.76
CA VAL A 64 1.96 6.77 -6.79
C VAL A 64 1.07 6.88 -8.03
N VAL A 65 0.56 5.75 -8.53
CA VAL A 65 -0.32 5.75 -9.72
C VAL A 65 -1.63 6.46 -9.44
N GLY A 66 -2.27 6.19 -8.29
CA GLY A 66 -3.50 6.86 -7.87
C GLY A 66 -3.30 8.36 -7.67
N GLY A 67 -2.24 8.76 -6.98
CA GLY A 67 -1.90 10.16 -6.78
C GLY A 67 -1.62 10.88 -8.10
N GLY A 68 -0.89 10.26 -9.03
CA GLY A 68 -0.60 10.80 -10.35
C GLY A 68 -1.85 10.98 -11.21
N LEU A 69 -2.74 9.98 -11.22
CA LEU A 69 -4.01 10.04 -11.93
C LEU A 69 -4.90 11.18 -11.41
N LEU A 70 -5.01 11.31 -10.08
CA LEU A 70 -5.81 12.36 -9.46
C LEU A 70 -5.20 13.75 -9.62
N PHE A 71 -3.87 13.86 -9.58
CA PHE A 71 -3.18 15.11 -9.87
C PHE A 71 -3.45 15.56 -11.31
N TYR A 72 -3.38 14.63 -12.27
CA TYR A 72 -3.73 14.90 -13.67
C TYR A 72 -5.19 15.34 -13.82
N VAL A 73 -6.12 14.65 -13.16
CA VAL A 73 -7.55 15.01 -13.20
C VAL A 73 -7.79 16.38 -12.57
N SER A 74 -7.15 16.68 -11.43
CA SER A 74 -7.28 17.96 -10.73
C SER A 74 -6.73 19.13 -11.55
N GLN A 75 -5.67 18.92 -12.35
CA GLN A 75 -5.11 19.94 -13.24
C GLN A 75 -5.99 20.19 -14.47
N ASN A 76 -6.65 19.15 -14.99
CA ASN A 76 -7.24 19.18 -16.33
C ASN A 76 -8.78 19.27 -16.37
N TYR A 77 -9.48 19.13 -15.23
CA TYR A 77 -10.95 19.09 -15.20
C TYR A 77 -11.59 20.14 -14.29
N SER A 78 -11.49 20.02 -12.96
CA SER A 78 -12.06 21.03 -12.03
C SER A 78 -11.48 20.93 -10.62
N ARG A 79 -11.52 22.06 -9.88
CA ARG A 79 -11.05 22.16 -8.47
C ARG A 79 -11.75 21.21 -7.51
N GLU A 80 -12.97 20.78 -7.83
CA GLU A 80 -13.79 19.87 -7.03
C GLU A 80 -13.13 18.49 -6.89
N HIS A 81 -12.35 18.09 -7.89
CA HIS A 81 -11.55 16.86 -7.88
C HIS A 81 -10.27 16.96 -7.03
N GLY A 82 -9.93 18.15 -6.53
CA GLY A 82 -8.82 18.33 -5.57
C GLY A 82 -9.15 17.77 -4.18
N PHE A 83 -10.41 17.82 -3.75
CA PHE A 83 -10.85 17.22 -2.47
C PHE A 83 -10.68 15.70 -2.45
N VAL A 84 -10.87 15.10 -3.62
CA VAL A 84 -10.65 13.69 -3.91
C VAL A 84 -9.18 13.28 -3.70
N LEU A 85 -8.21 14.15 -4.00
CA LEU A 85 -6.79 13.93 -3.74
C LEU A 85 -6.51 13.86 -2.23
N ILE A 86 -7.12 14.76 -1.45
CA ILE A 86 -6.98 14.81 0.01
C ILE A 86 -7.58 13.54 0.64
N ALA A 87 -8.74 13.09 0.15
CA ALA A 87 -9.33 11.83 0.55
C ALA A 87 -8.39 10.66 0.28
N LEU A 88 -7.82 10.54 -0.93
CA LEU A 88 -6.86 9.49 -1.28
C LEU A 88 -5.65 9.47 -0.32
N ILE A 89 -5.08 10.64 0.01
CA ILE A 89 -3.94 10.75 0.93
C ILE A 89 -4.34 10.28 2.33
N ALA A 90 -5.46 10.77 2.86
CA ALA A 90 -5.98 10.35 4.16
C ALA A 90 -6.25 8.84 4.23
N TYR A 91 -6.71 8.25 3.12
CA TYR A 91 -6.99 6.82 3.01
C TYR A 91 -5.75 5.93 2.86
N MET A 92 -4.76 6.36 2.06
CA MET A 92 -3.55 5.56 1.82
C MET A 92 -2.51 5.71 2.92
N ALA A 93 -2.54 6.82 3.68
CA ALA A 93 -1.55 7.11 4.72
C ALA A 93 -1.36 5.97 5.74
N PRO A 94 -2.41 5.36 6.32
CA PRO A 94 -2.25 4.26 7.27
C PRO A 94 -1.57 3.04 6.65
N SER A 95 -1.97 2.66 5.42
CA SER A 95 -1.37 1.53 4.71
C SER A 95 0.07 1.79 4.30
N LEU A 96 0.41 3.02 3.94
CA LEU A 96 1.78 3.43 3.61
C LEU A 96 2.69 3.40 4.85
N ILE A 97 2.21 3.90 5.99
CA ILE A 97 2.94 3.86 7.27
C ILE A 97 3.20 2.41 7.68
N LEU A 98 2.16 1.56 7.68
CA LEU A 98 2.30 0.14 8.03
C LEU A 98 3.20 -0.61 7.04
N SER A 99 3.08 -0.30 5.75
CA SER A 99 3.95 -0.84 4.70
C SER A 99 5.42 -0.48 4.96
N LEU A 100 5.70 0.78 5.27
CA LEU A 100 7.03 1.26 5.59
C LEU A 100 7.61 0.56 6.82
N ILE A 101 6.82 0.46 7.91
CA ILE A 101 7.24 -0.24 9.13
C ILE A 101 7.58 -1.70 8.82
N GLY A 102 6.73 -2.40 8.06
CA GLY A 102 6.98 -3.77 7.64
C GLY A 102 8.25 -3.93 6.82
N LEU A 103 8.52 -2.99 5.91
CA LEU A 103 9.74 -2.97 5.09
C LEU A 103 11.00 -2.73 5.93
N ILE A 104 10.94 -1.77 6.86
CA ILE A 104 12.05 -1.45 7.78
C ILE A 104 12.36 -2.65 8.68
N LEU A 105 11.34 -3.31 9.23
CA LEU A 105 11.50 -4.51 10.04
C LEU A 105 12.17 -5.63 9.25
N ARG A 106 11.75 -5.85 7.99
CA ARG A 106 12.40 -6.82 7.10
C ARG A 106 13.87 -6.47 6.86
N TYR A 107 14.15 -5.23 6.50
CA TYR A 107 15.51 -4.75 6.25
C TYR A 107 16.41 -4.98 7.46
N LYS A 108 15.95 -4.57 8.65
CA LYS A 108 16.67 -4.76 9.91
C LYS A 108 16.89 -6.25 10.23
N THR A 109 15.90 -7.10 10.02
CA THR A 109 16.05 -8.55 10.26
C THR A 109 17.07 -9.18 9.30
N ARG A 110 17.13 -8.70 8.06
CA ARG A 110 18.04 -9.21 7.04
C ARG A 110 19.48 -8.72 7.25
N ALA A 111 19.67 -7.47 7.66
CA ALA A 111 20.96 -6.92 8.02
C ALA A 111 21.60 -7.68 9.20
N ARG A 112 20.81 -7.95 10.25
CA ARG A 112 21.27 -8.70 11.42
C ARG A 112 21.67 -10.14 11.12
N SER A 113 20.98 -10.78 10.18
CA SER A 113 21.31 -12.14 9.73
C SER A 113 22.59 -12.23 8.90
N GLY A 114 23.13 -11.10 8.43
CA GLY A 114 24.40 -11.05 7.70
C GLY A 114 25.57 -10.52 8.53
N GLU A 115 25.35 -10.16 9.80
CA GLU A 115 26.41 -9.86 10.79
C GLU A 115 26.87 -11.10 11.56
N ASP A 116 26.11 -12.20 11.49
CA ASP A 116 26.40 -13.48 12.15
C ASP A 116 27.13 -14.49 11.23
N ASP A 117 27.46 -14.09 9.99
CA ASP A 117 28.29 -14.83 9.00
C ASP A 117 29.68 -14.18 8.87
#